data_AF-A0A4Q1AFG5-F1
#
_entry.id   AF-A0A4Q1AFG5-F1
#
_cell.length_a   1.000
_cell.length_b   1.000
_cell.length_c   1.000
_cell.angle_alpha   90.00
_cell.angle_beta   90.00
_cell.angle_gamma   90.00
#
_symmetry.space_group_name_H-M   'P 1'
#
loop_
_entity.id
_entity.type
_entity.pdbx_description
1 polymer ?
#
loop_
_entity_poly.entity_id
_entity_poly.type
_entity_poly.pdbx_seq_one_letter_code
_entity_poly.pdbx_strand_id
1 'polypeptide(L)'
;MKKFLFTFSLFIYCLNAQFIKEPIFNEVSYVETYGNPKNEAIVFVHGLGKEASSIWLESVEALKKDYYILIFDLPGFGKSDKSNQLYSPKRYVGFIDTLIDNFVDKPFHLVGHSMGASISLKYTSLNQERVKSLTLIDAAAILHKVAYSEFLVKYKVKETVKSDAISDFMSELPQMIDTIMPFEVDTMLNSKLTRKVILRSNPNTIAAMALAEENFSSIPQRIEVPTLIVWGKEDKTAPLRTGYALNKLIKNSKLEIIEDSKHTPMIDNFETYLDLLKKHLKTKRYIKKDTKIESSSKEIVIRNDEGRVLKGHFKKVEVYDSKDITLKDAFIEELIIYNSKIDFINSKLDLTKDSFIINSKVQMTATTIKLDKPIEINNSDFDLAAVDVETKTKAFYTNSEKKQEVVYSLCTVNSQPRHGVFTVGHF
;
A
#
# COMPACT_ATOMS: atom_id res chain seq x y z
N MET A 1 -7.97 40.60 55.33
CA MET A 1 -8.79 40.20 54.17
C MET A 1 -7.87 39.94 52.97
N LYS A 2 -7.50 38.68 52.71
CA LYS A 2 -6.80 38.28 51.48
C LYS A 2 -7.86 37.95 50.43
N LYS A 3 -7.97 38.75 49.37
CA LYS A 3 -8.85 38.43 48.22
C LYS A 3 -8.14 37.40 47.35
N PHE A 4 -8.65 36.16 47.39
CA PHE A 4 -8.40 35.15 46.37
C PHE A 4 -9.08 35.63 45.08
N LEU A 5 -8.31 35.96 44.04
CA LEU A 5 -8.83 36.01 42.67
C LEU A 5 -8.79 34.58 42.12
N PHE A 6 -9.95 33.94 42.08
CA PHE A 6 -10.18 32.79 41.22
C PHE A 6 -10.28 33.30 39.79
N THR A 7 -9.23 33.12 39.00
CA THR A 7 -9.31 33.22 37.54
C THR A 7 -9.94 31.92 37.01
N PHE A 8 -11.23 31.97 36.70
CA PHE A 8 -11.88 30.97 35.87
C PHE A 8 -11.28 31.06 34.46
N SER A 9 -10.34 30.17 34.14
CA SER A 9 -9.89 29.96 32.76
C SER A 9 -10.99 29.20 32.03
N LEU A 10 -11.77 29.91 31.23
CA LEU A 10 -12.60 29.33 30.19
C LEU A 10 -11.63 28.77 29.14
N PHE A 11 -11.37 27.45 29.16
CA PHE A 11 -10.56 26.77 28.15
C PHE A 11 -11.30 26.85 26.80
N ILE A 12 -11.04 27.91 26.04
CA ILE A 12 -11.35 27.96 24.62
C ILE A 12 -10.36 27.00 23.97
N TYR A 13 -10.83 25.85 23.48
CA TYR A 13 -10.02 24.91 22.71
C TYR A 13 -9.67 25.52 21.34
N CYS A 14 -8.70 26.43 21.33
CA CYS A 14 -8.28 27.17 20.15
C CYS A 14 -7.44 26.29 19.21
N LEU A 15 -7.79 26.36 17.92
CA LEU A 15 -6.87 26.11 16.81
C LEU A 15 -5.54 26.83 17.07
N ASN A 16 -4.42 26.11 16.94
CA ASN A 16 -3.10 26.72 16.96
C ASN A 16 -2.35 26.36 15.67
N ALA A 17 -2.46 27.24 14.67
CA ALA A 17 -1.72 27.15 13.42
C ALA A 17 -0.39 27.90 13.56
N GLN A 18 0.71 27.25 13.19
CA GLN A 18 2.04 27.83 13.29
C GLN A 18 2.99 27.32 12.21
N PHE A 19 4.03 28.12 11.99
CA PHE A 19 5.16 27.77 11.14
C PHE A 19 6.35 27.44 12.05
N ILE A 20 6.90 26.25 11.90
CA ILE A 20 8.08 25.82 12.66
C ILE A 20 9.27 25.67 11.74
N LYS A 21 10.46 25.98 12.25
CA LYS A 21 11.70 25.59 11.56
C LYS A 21 12.09 24.20 12.01
N GLU A 22 12.16 23.26 11.07
CA GLU A 22 12.50 21.87 11.35
C GLU A 22 13.93 21.54 10.88
N PRO A 23 14.66 20.61 11.52
CA PRO A 23 16.08 20.38 11.24
C PRO A 23 16.34 19.39 10.10
N ILE A 24 15.34 18.61 9.67
CA ILE A 24 15.56 17.50 8.72
C ILE A 24 15.74 18.03 7.31
N PHE A 25 14.86 18.93 6.86
CA PHE A 25 14.97 19.66 5.60
C PHE A 25 15.60 21.05 5.77
N ASN A 26 15.75 21.51 7.03
CA ASN A 26 16.20 22.87 7.37
C ASN A 26 15.28 23.92 6.73
N GLU A 27 13.98 23.64 6.82
CA GLU A 27 12.90 24.38 6.16
C GLU A 27 11.83 24.79 7.17
N VAL A 28 10.97 25.73 6.75
CA VAL A 28 9.80 26.12 7.51
C VAL A 28 8.63 25.22 7.12
N SER A 29 8.03 24.58 8.13
CA SER A 29 6.90 23.67 7.97
C SER A 29 5.66 24.21 8.65
N TYR A 30 4.51 24.04 8.01
CA TYR A 30 3.20 24.42 8.52
C TYR A 30 2.58 23.30 9.36
N VAL A 31 2.12 23.65 10.55
CA VAL A 31 1.58 22.71 11.54
C VAL A 31 0.33 23.31 12.18
N GLU A 32 -0.69 22.49 12.40
CA GLU A 32 -1.89 22.86 13.15
C GLU A 32 -2.20 21.83 14.23
N THR A 33 -2.64 22.32 15.39
CA THR A 33 -3.12 21.48 16.49
C THR A 33 -4.53 21.84 16.92
N TYR A 34 -5.28 20.82 17.35
CA TYR A 34 -6.68 20.92 17.73
C TYR A 34 -7.00 20.08 18.97
N GLY A 35 -8.00 20.49 19.74
CA GLY A 35 -8.48 19.74 20.91
C GLY A 35 -7.63 19.94 22.17
N ASN A 36 -7.81 19.08 23.16
CA ASN A 36 -7.09 19.15 24.44
C ASN A 36 -5.78 18.35 24.39
N PRO A 37 -4.59 18.93 24.58
CA PRO A 37 -3.32 18.19 24.62
C PRO A 37 -3.25 17.08 25.69
N LYS A 38 -4.16 17.07 26.67
CA LYS A 38 -4.25 16.00 27.67
C LYS A 38 -4.96 14.74 27.14
N ASN A 39 -5.76 14.85 26.07
CA ASN A 39 -6.44 13.73 25.45
C ASN A 39 -5.46 12.88 24.64
N GLU A 40 -5.91 11.70 24.23
CA GLU A 40 -5.14 10.85 23.33
C GLU A 40 -4.92 11.55 21.98
N ALA A 41 -3.72 11.40 21.42
CA ALA A 41 -3.34 12.10 20.20
C ALA A 41 -3.66 11.30 18.94
N ILE A 42 -4.09 12.00 17.88
CA ILE A 42 -4.16 11.49 16.50
C ILE A 42 -3.26 12.36 15.63
N VAL A 43 -2.37 11.74 14.89
CA VAL A 43 -1.45 12.39 13.96
C VAL A 43 -1.86 11.98 12.55
N PHE A 44 -2.22 12.96 11.72
CA PHE A 44 -2.60 12.71 10.33
C PHE A 44 -1.48 13.07 9.35
N VAL A 45 -1.19 12.16 8.42
CA VAL A 45 -0.13 12.31 7.40
C VAL A 45 -0.75 12.25 6.02
N HIS A 46 -0.71 13.37 5.29
CA HIS A 46 -1.31 13.47 3.96
C HIS A 46 -0.47 12.82 2.85
N GLY A 47 -1.10 12.60 1.69
CA GLY A 47 -0.47 12.06 0.48
C GLY A 47 0.16 13.12 -0.45
N LEU A 48 0.43 12.74 -1.70
CA LEU A 48 0.77 13.70 -2.75
C LEU A 48 -0.44 14.59 -3.09
N GLY A 49 -0.20 15.77 -3.67
CA GLY A 49 -1.27 16.69 -4.06
C GLY A 49 -1.14 18.07 -3.44
N LYS A 50 -2.01 19.00 -3.86
CA LYS A 50 -1.97 20.40 -3.41
C LYS A 50 -2.78 20.62 -2.14
N GLU A 51 -3.71 19.72 -1.87
CA GLU A 51 -4.63 19.73 -0.75
C GLU A 51 -3.89 19.55 0.59
N ALA A 52 -2.80 18.77 0.59
CA ALA A 52 -1.92 18.57 1.74
C ALA A 52 -2.72 18.24 3.03
N SER A 53 -2.46 18.89 4.16
CA SER A 53 -3.18 18.62 5.42
C SER A 53 -4.67 18.95 5.39
N SER A 54 -5.14 19.77 4.44
CA SER A 54 -6.55 20.19 4.40
C SER A 54 -7.53 19.04 4.12
N ILE A 55 -7.05 17.91 3.59
CA ILE A 55 -7.85 16.69 3.39
C ILE A 55 -8.41 16.11 4.71
N TRP A 56 -7.84 16.53 5.86
CA TRP A 56 -8.22 16.01 7.17
C TRP A 56 -9.20 16.91 7.92
N LEU A 57 -9.58 18.07 7.39
CA LEU A 57 -10.37 19.07 8.14
C LEU A 57 -11.73 18.52 8.63
N GLU A 58 -12.42 17.72 7.82
CA GLU A 58 -13.68 17.08 8.25
C GLU A 58 -13.44 16.06 9.37
N SER A 59 -12.35 15.30 9.29
CA SER A 59 -11.95 14.35 10.35
C SER A 59 -11.59 15.09 11.63
N VAL A 60 -10.88 16.22 11.52
CA VAL A 60 -10.55 17.09 12.65
C VAL A 60 -11.82 17.58 13.34
N GLU A 61 -12.78 18.11 12.59
CA GLU A 61 -14.03 18.63 13.17
C GLU A 61 -14.79 17.53 13.93
N ALA A 62 -14.84 16.33 13.37
CA ALA A 62 -15.54 15.21 13.95
C ALA A 62 -14.87 14.61 15.20
N LEU A 63 -13.56 14.82 15.39
CA LEU A 63 -12.76 14.12 16.42
C LEU A 63 -12.14 15.04 17.47
N LYS A 64 -11.97 16.34 17.21
CA LYS A 64 -11.22 17.29 18.08
C LYS A 64 -11.80 17.48 19.48
N LYS A 65 -13.06 17.08 19.73
CA LYS A 65 -13.68 17.12 21.07
C LYS A 65 -13.11 16.04 21.98
N ASP A 66 -12.80 14.87 21.42
CA ASP A 66 -12.40 13.68 22.16
C ASP A 66 -10.89 13.42 22.09
N TYR A 67 -10.22 13.93 21.05
CA TYR A 67 -8.80 13.70 20.80
C TYR A 67 -8.02 15.00 20.67
N TYR A 68 -6.73 14.93 20.98
CA TYR A 68 -5.75 15.92 20.54
C TYR A 68 -5.36 15.59 19.10
N ILE A 69 -5.39 16.54 18.19
CA ILE A 69 -5.13 16.26 16.77
C ILE A 69 -4.00 17.13 16.28
N LEU A 70 -3.04 16.48 15.62
CA LEU A 70 -1.92 17.10 14.93
C LEU A 70 -2.08 16.83 13.43
N ILE A 71 -2.16 17.91 12.65
CA ILE A 71 -2.06 17.86 11.18
C ILE A 71 -0.96 18.83 10.74
N PHE A 72 -0.32 18.56 9.61
CA PHE A 72 0.79 19.37 9.11
C PHE A 72 0.96 19.16 7.62
N ASP A 73 1.56 20.15 6.95
CA ASP A 73 1.95 19.99 5.56
C ASP A 73 3.38 19.43 5.52
N LEU A 74 3.56 18.28 4.88
CA LEU A 74 4.88 17.71 4.62
C LEU A 74 5.74 18.73 3.86
N PRO A 75 7.05 18.85 4.18
CA PRO A 75 7.99 19.63 3.36
C PRO A 75 7.84 19.29 1.87
N GLY A 76 7.70 20.29 1.01
CA GLY A 76 7.35 20.14 -0.40
C GLY A 76 5.87 20.39 -0.74
N PHE A 77 4.99 20.51 0.26
CA PHE A 77 3.53 20.51 0.05
C PHE A 77 2.82 21.66 0.80
N GLY A 78 1.55 21.90 0.45
CA GLY A 78 0.66 22.83 1.14
C GLY A 78 1.26 24.22 1.38
N LYS A 79 1.33 24.64 2.64
CA LYS A 79 1.91 25.90 3.12
C LYS A 79 3.37 25.76 3.59
N SER A 80 3.91 24.53 3.68
CA SER A 80 5.33 24.30 3.98
C SER A 80 6.24 24.71 2.83
N ASP A 81 7.51 24.97 3.12
CA ASP A 81 8.52 25.27 2.12
C ASP A 81 8.65 24.16 1.06
N LYS A 82 9.07 24.54 -0.15
CA LYS A 82 9.09 23.65 -1.34
C LYS A 82 10.42 23.74 -2.09
N SER A 83 11.53 23.82 -1.37
CA SER A 83 12.85 23.93 -2.00
C SER A 83 13.25 22.63 -2.72
N ASN A 84 14.35 22.65 -3.45
CA ASN A 84 14.83 21.46 -4.16
C ASN A 84 15.51 20.43 -3.22
N GLN A 85 14.70 19.77 -2.39
CA GLN A 85 15.15 18.74 -1.44
C GLN A 85 14.94 17.34 -1.97
N LEU A 86 15.57 16.36 -1.32
CA LEU A 86 15.21 14.96 -1.47
C LEU A 86 14.03 14.64 -0.53
N TYR A 87 12.85 14.46 -1.10
CA TYR A 87 11.60 14.19 -0.38
C TYR A 87 11.35 12.67 -0.21
N SER A 88 12.28 11.98 0.45
CA SER A 88 12.20 10.52 0.62
C SER A 88 11.41 10.11 1.86
N PRO A 89 10.77 8.92 1.87
CA PRO A 89 10.09 8.40 3.06
C PRO A 89 10.99 8.37 4.30
N LYS A 90 12.28 8.03 4.14
CA LYS A 90 13.26 8.09 5.24
C LYS A 90 13.36 9.48 5.87
N ARG A 91 13.40 10.54 5.06
CA ARG A 91 13.51 11.92 5.57
C ARG A 91 12.19 12.39 6.19
N TYR A 92 11.05 12.01 5.59
CA TYR A 92 9.75 12.28 6.20
C TYR A 92 9.55 11.60 7.56
N VAL A 93 10.07 10.38 7.76
CA VAL A 93 10.05 9.74 9.08
C VAL A 93 10.74 10.62 10.13
N GLY A 94 11.96 11.11 9.85
CA GLY A 94 12.68 11.98 10.79
C GLY A 94 11.96 13.32 11.03
N PHE A 95 11.30 13.85 10.01
CA PHE A 95 10.51 15.07 10.13
C PHE A 95 9.29 14.85 11.04
N ILE A 96 8.54 13.77 10.81
CA ILE A 96 7.42 13.40 11.67
C ILE A 96 7.90 13.22 13.11
N ASP A 97 9.03 12.54 13.32
CA ASP A 97 9.59 12.33 14.65
C ASP A 97 9.90 13.65 15.36
N THR A 98 10.47 14.62 14.62
CA THR A 98 10.67 15.99 15.12
C THR A 98 9.34 16.63 15.54
N LEU A 99 8.27 16.47 14.76
CA LEU A 99 6.96 17.03 15.13
C LEU A 99 6.39 16.34 16.38
N ILE A 100 6.48 15.02 16.47
CA ILE A 100 5.98 14.28 17.63
C ILE A 100 6.68 14.77 18.89
N ASP A 101 8.01 14.94 18.88
CA ASP A 101 8.77 15.43 20.03
C ASP A 101 8.36 16.83 20.50
N ASN A 102 7.88 17.67 19.59
CA ASN A 102 7.44 19.03 19.92
C ASN A 102 5.97 19.09 20.37
N PHE A 103 5.11 18.18 19.90
CA PHE A 103 3.67 18.34 20.03
C PHE A 103 2.96 17.21 20.79
N VAL A 104 3.56 16.03 20.91
CA VAL A 104 2.91 14.81 21.39
C VAL A 104 3.79 14.09 22.42
N ASP A 105 3.32 14.05 23.67
CA ASP A 105 4.08 13.55 24.83
C ASP A 105 3.82 12.08 25.20
N LYS A 106 2.89 11.42 24.49
CA LYS A 106 2.40 10.05 24.78
C LYS A 106 2.25 9.24 23.50
N PRO A 107 2.13 7.90 23.61
CA PRO A 107 1.78 7.09 22.45
C PRO A 107 0.51 7.57 21.76
N PHE A 108 0.52 7.60 20.43
CA PHE A 108 -0.50 8.26 19.61
C PHE A 108 -1.03 7.36 18.50
N HIS A 109 -2.20 7.72 17.96
CA HIS A 109 -2.77 7.07 16.79
C HIS A 109 -2.21 7.72 15.52
N LEU A 110 -1.63 6.93 14.62
CA LEU A 110 -1.05 7.43 13.38
C LEU A 110 -1.97 7.06 12.20
N VAL A 111 -2.41 8.08 11.45
CA VAL A 111 -3.31 7.92 10.31
C VAL A 111 -2.63 8.49 9.08
N GLY A 112 -2.41 7.66 8.06
CA GLY A 112 -1.79 8.11 6.81
C GLY A 112 -2.64 7.78 5.60
N HIS A 113 -2.59 8.67 4.60
CA HIS A 113 -3.23 8.48 3.29
C HIS A 113 -2.20 8.41 2.16
N SER A 114 -2.36 7.47 1.23
CA SER A 114 -1.54 7.37 0.01
C SER A 114 -0.03 7.31 0.32
N MET A 115 0.76 8.27 -0.15
CA MET A 115 2.17 8.42 0.24
C MET A 115 2.33 8.54 1.76
N GLY A 116 1.46 9.29 2.43
CA GLY A 116 1.44 9.45 3.88
C GLY A 116 1.16 8.15 4.62
N ALA A 117 0.39 7.22 4.04
CA ALA A 117 0.20 5.88 4.58
C ALA A 117 1.50 5.07 4.51
N SER A 118 2.23 5.13 3.41
CA SER A 118 3.51 4.42 3.25
C SER A 118 4.59 5.00 4.16
N ILE A 119 4.63 6.33 4.32
CA ILE A 119 5.49 6.99 5.31
C ILE A 119 5.10 6.54 6.72
N SER A 120 3.81 6.48 7.05
CA SER A 120 3.30 6.05 8.36
C SER A 120 3.63 4.60 8.68
N LEU A 121 3.53 3.72 7.67
CA LEU A 121 3.96 2.33 7.77
C LEU A 121 5.46 2.23 8.11
N LYS A 122 6.31 3.01 7.42
CA LYS A 122 7.75 3.07 7.69
C LYS A 122 8.05 3.67 9.07
N TYR A 123 7.41 4.79 9.43
CA TYR A 123 7.54 5.42 10.75
C TYR A 123 7.22 4.43 11.85
N THR A 124 6.08 3.75 11.74
CA THR A 124 5.62 2.77 12.72
C THR A 124 6.67 1.68 12.88
N SER A 125 7.20 1.10 11.79
CA SER A 125 8.20 0.03 11.89
C SER A 125 9.50 0.39 12.64
N LEU A 126 9.78 1.68 12.78
CA LEU A 126 10.96 2.20 13.47
C LEU A 126 10.67 2.71 14.88
N ASN A 127 9.40 3.03 15.20
CA ASN A 127 9.00 3.72 16.43
C ASN A 127 7.69 3.12 17.00
N GLN A 128 7.54 1.79 16.98
CA GLN A 128 6.28 1.11 17.34
C GLN A 128 5.84 1.39 18.77
N GLU A 129 6.77 1.64 19.69
CA GLU A 129 6.53 1.99 21.07
C GLU A 129 5.81 3.34 21.24
N ARG A 130 5.95 4.24 20.25
CA ARG A 130 5.26 5.54 20.21
C ARG A 130 3.90 5.45 19.50
N VAL A 131 3.66 4.41 18.72
CA VAL A 131 2.43 4.26 17.93
C VAL A 131 1.44 3.36 18.65
N LYS A 132 0.33 3.94 19.10
CA LYS A 132 -0.76 3.21 19.76
C LYS A 132 -1.60 2.40 18.78
N SER A 133 -1.88 2.95 17.59
CA SER A 133 -2.48 2.22 16.47
C SER A 133 -2.16 2.89 15.14
N LEU A 134 -2.24 2.12 14.05
CA LEU A 134 -1.90 2.58 12.69
C LEU A 134 -3.12 2.47 11.78
N THR A 135 -3.45 3.54 11.05
CA THR A 135 -4.44 3.51 9.97
C THR A 135 -3.77 3.83 8.63
N LEU A 136 -3.93 2.92 7.67
CA LEU A 136 -3.40 3.04 6.31
C LEU A 136 -4.56 3.19 5.34
N ILE A 137 -4.67 4.34 4.68
CA ILE A 137 -5.72 4.62 3.71
C ILE A 137 -5.08 4.64 2.32
N ASP A 138 -5.48 3.71 1.44
CA ASP A 138 -5.03 3.61 0.04
C ASP A 138 -3.50 3.74 -0.16
N ALA A 139 -2.73 2.99 0.62
CA ALA A 139 -1.27 3.11 0.66
C ALA A 139 -0.60 2.94 -0.72
N ALA A 140 0.25 3.90 -1.09
CA ALA A 140 0.88 3.93 -2.41
C ALA A 140 2.27 3.24 -2.43
N ALA A 141 2.65 2.69 -3.58
CA ALA A 141 4.02 2.21 -3.87
C ALA A 141 4.60 1.15 -2.90
N ILE A 142 3.74 0.32 -2.29
CA ILE A 142 4.18 -0.81 -1.46
C ILE A 142 4.52 -2.04 -2.31
N LEU A 143 3.75 -2.28 -3.39
CA LEU A 143 4.02 -3.31 -4.40
C LEU A 143 4.88 -2.71 -5.54
N HIS A 144 5.69 -3.54 -6.20
CA HIS A 144 6.86 -3.18 -7.01
C HIS A 144 6.76 -1.98 -7.99
N LYS A 145 7.95 -1.44 -8.33
CA LYS A 145 8.25 -0.34 -9.25
C LYS A 145 7.50 -0.35 -10.57
N VAL A 146 7.20 -1.51 -11.18
CA VAL A 146 6.53 -1.57 -12.51
C VAL A 146 5.07 -1.09 -12.43
N ALA A 147 4.33 -1.51 -11.39
CA ALA A 147 2.97 -1.04 -11.19
C ALA A 147 2.92 0.47 -10.89
N TYR A 148 3.94 0.97 -10.18
CA TYR A 148 4.07 2.39 -9.88
C TYR A 148 4.63 3.22 -11.05
N SER A 149 5.50 2.66 -11.89
CA SER A 149 6.07 3.33 -13.05
C SER A 149 5.04 3.46 -14.17
N GLU A 150 4.22 2.43 -14.42
CA GLU A 150 3.02 2.53 -15.27
C GLU A 150 2.06 3.62 -14.76
N PHE A 151 1.91 3.74 -13.44
CA PHE A 151 1.12 4.78 -12.81
C PHE A 151 1.72 6.20 -13.02
N LEU A 152 3.03 6.39 -12.84
CA LEU A 152 3.73 7.65 -13.12
C LEU A 152 3.62 8.04 -14.61
N VAL A 153 3.69 7.06 -15.51
CA VAL A 153 3.48 7.27 -16.95
C VAL A 153 2.04 7.73 -17.21
N LYS A 154 1.03 7.06 -16.65
CA LYS A 154 -0.39 7.48 -16.76
C LYS A 154 -0.66 8.86 -16.17
N TYR A 155 0.02 9.24 -15.09
CA TYR A 155 -0.10 10.56 -14.48
C TYR A 155 0.50 11.66 -15.37
N LYS A 156 1.68 11.43 -15.97
CA LYS A 156 2.26 12.33 -17.00
C LYS A 156 1.35 12.46 -18.23
N VAL A 157 0.68 11.38 -18.64
CA VAL A 157 -0.27 11.39 -19.78
C VAL A 157 -1.50 12.24 -19.47
N LYS A 158 -2.07 12.16 -18.26
CA LYS A 158 -3.24 12.95 -17.86
C LYS A 158 -2.98 14.46 -17.74
N GLU A 159 -1.79 14.86 -17.31
CA GLU A 159 -1.43 16.29 -17.28
C GLU A 159 -1.09 16.86 -18.67
N THR A 160 -0.79 16.01 -19.66
CA THR A 160 -0.18 16.50 -20.90
C THR A 160 -1.09 16.49 -22.14
N VAL A 161 -2.08 15.61 -22.33
CA VAL A 161 -2.73 15.52 -23.66
C VAL A 161 -4.24 15.21 -23.66
N LYS A 162 -5.01 16.16 -24.19
CA LYS A 162 -6.27 15.94 -24.92
C LYS A 162 -5.94 15.80 -26.42
N SER A 163 -5.68 14.61 -26.96
CA SER A 163 -5.84 14.29 -28.40
C SER A 163 -5.53 12.82 -28.70
N ASP A 164 -6.18 12.30 -29.75
CA ASP A 164 -6.25 10.90 -30.16
C ASP A 164 -4.99 10.36 -30.88
N ALA A 165 -3.92 11.15 -30.99
CA ALA A 165 -2.68 10.73 -31.66
C ALA A 165 -1.77 9.82 -30.79
N ILE A 166 -2.19 9.50 -29.56
CA ILE A 166 -1.38 8.76 -28.57
C ILE A 166 -1.63 7.25 -28.63
N SER A 167 -2.74 6.78 -29.21
CA SER A 167 -3.06 5.34 -29.27
C SER A 167 -1.93 4.53 -29.91
N ASP A 168 -1.33 5.06 -30.98
CA ASP A 168 -0.26 4.39 -31.74
C ASP A 168 1.12 4.50 -31.06
N PHE A 169 1.33 5.54 -30.24
CA PHE A 169 2.56 5.72 -29.44
C PHE A 169 2.58 4.79 -28.21
N MET A 170 1.41 4.39 -27.72
CA MET A 170 1.26 3.59 -26.49
C MET A 170 1.49 2.09 -26.70
N SER A 171 1.41 1.57 -27.92
CA SER A 171 1.66 0.14 -28.22
C SER A 171 3.14 -0.24 -28.29
N GLU A 172 4.05 0.73 -28.45
CA GLU A 172 5.50 0.48 -28.53
C GLU A 172 6.27 0.88 -27.24
N LEU A 173 5.58 1.48 -26.27
CA LEU A 173 6.19 2.09 -25.09
C LEU A 173 6.88 1.13 -24.10
N PRO A 174 6.46 -0.14 -23.90
CA PRO A 174 7.18 -1.07 -23.02
C PRO A 174 8.65 -1.30 -23.45
N GLN A 175 8.95 -1.23 -24.74
CA GLN A 175 10.32 -1.36 -25.28
C GLN A 175 11.14 -0.06 -25.15
N MET A 176 10.47 1.08 -24.96
CA MET A 176 11.10 2.40 -24.80
C MET A 176 11.58 2.70 -23.37
N ILE A 177 11.01 2.06 -22.34
CA ILE A 177 11.40 2.31 -20.94
C ILE A 177 12.85 1.87 -20.67
N ASP A 178 13.29 0.77 -21.28
CA ASP A 178 14.69 0.31 -21.23
C ASP A 178 15.64 1.17 -22.09
N THR A 179 15.11 1.91 -23.06
CA THR A 179 15.92 2.62 -24.07
C THR A 179 16.03 4.14 -23.82
N ILE A 180 15.12 4.78 -23.07
CA ILE A 180 15.03 6.25 -22.96
C ILE A 180 15.40 6.81 -21.56
N MET A 181 15.56 5.98 -20.53
CA MET A 181 16.12 6.42 -19.24
C MET A 181 17.53 5.85 -19.02
N PRO A 182 18.58 6.42 -19.64
CA PRO A 182 19.96 6.03 -19.35
C PRO A 182 20.45 6.50 -17.97
N PHE A 183 19.61 7.18 -17.18
CA PHE A 183 19.94 7.64 -15.84
C PHE A 183 19.18 6.82 -14.81
N GLU A 184 19.92 6.16 -13.92
CA GLU A 184 19.36 5.51 -12.74
C GLU A 184 18.55 6.54 -11.92
N VAL A 185 17.34 6.16 -11.47
CA VAL A 185 16.47 7.01 -10.65
C VAL A 185 17.21 7.57 -9.44
N ASP A 186 18.10 6.76 -8.86
CA ASP A 186 18.99 7.16 -7.77
C ASP A 186 19.86 8.38 -8.12
N THR A 187 20.44 8.41 -9.33
CA THR A 187 21.25 9.54 -9.82
C THR A 187 20.41 10.81 -9.98
N MET A 188 19.15 10.68 -10.41
CA MET A 188 18.22 11.82 -10.51
C MET A 188 17.85 12.36 -9.13
N LEU A 189 17.68 11.47 -8.15
CA LEU A 189 17.22 11.83 -6.81
C LEU A 189 18.33 12.35 -5.91
N ASN A 190 19.57 11.86 -6.03
CA ASN A 190 20.64 12.18 -5.07
C ASN A 190 21.42 13.46 -5.37
N SER A 191 21.37 13.99 -6.60
CA SER A 191 22.02 15.27 -6.94
C SER A 191 21.05 16.45 -6.97
N LYS A 192 21.41 17.54 -6.28
CA LYS A 192 20.65 18.81 -6.32
C LYS A 192 20.53 19.33 -7.76
N LEU A 193 21.60 19.22 -8.54
CA LEU A 193 21.61 19.71 -9.92
C LEU A 193 20.71 18.85 -10.82
N THR A 194 20.76 17.52 -10.69
CA THR A 194 19.91 16.63 -11.49
C THR A 194 18.43 16.79 -11.14
N ARG A 195 18.07 16.88 -9.84
CA ARG A 195 16.69 17.21 -9.44
C ARG A 195 16.24 18.56 -10.00
N LYS A 196 17.12 19.56 -10.04
CA LYS A 196 16.80 20.89 -10.59
C LYS A 196 16.54 20.85 -12.09
N VAL A 197 17.41 20.19 -12.84
CA VAL A 197 17.39 20.20 -14.31
C VAL A 197 16.37 19.18 -14.85
N ILE A 198 16.38 17.95 -14.35
CA ILE A 198 15.57 16.83 -14.84
C ILE A 198 14.18 16.87 -14.23
N LEU A 199 14.10 16.98 -12.90
CA LEU A 199 12.82 16.94 -12.16
C LEU A 199 12.21 18.33 -11.94
N ARG A 200 12.85 19.39 -12.48
CA ARG A 200 12.44 20.80 -12.37
C ARG A 200 12.22 21.27 -10.93
N SER A 201 12.91 20.64 -9.97
CA SER A 201 12.67 20.84 -8.53
C SER A 201 11.21 20.62 -8.10
N ASN A 202 10.43 19.86 -8.86
CA ASN A 202 9.02 19.63 -8.54
C ASN A 202 8.90 18.68 -7.34
N PRO A 203 8.34 19.13 -6.20
CA PRO A 203 8.27 18.32 -4.99
C PRO A 203 7.41 17.07 -5.16
N ASN A 204 6.31 17.14 -5.91
CA ASN A 204 5.46 15.97 -6.17
C ASN A 204 6.23 14.91 -6.96
N THR A 205 6.94 15.30 -8.03
CA THR A 205 7.73 14.37 -8.84
C THR A 205 8.87 13.76 -8.03
N ILE A 206 9.61 14.57 -7.27
CA ILE A 206 10.71 14.09 -6.43
C ILE A 206 10.19 13.12 -5.37
N ALA A 207 9.12 13.46 -4.66
CA ALA A 207 8.56 12.62 -3.61
C ALA A 207 7.99 11.30 -4.17
N ALA A 208 7.29 11.36 -5.31
CA ALA A 208 6.77 10.18 -5.99
C ALA A 208 7.89 9.22 -6.43
N MET A 209 8.95 9.73 -7.07
CA MET A 209 10.10 8.91 -7.46
C MET A 209 10.86 8.36 -6.25
N ALA A 210 11.06 9.17 -5.21
CA ALA A 210 11.71 8.73 -3.98
C ALA A 210 10.89 7.68 -3.22
N LEU A 211 9.56 7.76 -3.28
CA LEU A 211 8.66 6.74 -2.76
C LEU A 211 8.75 5.44 -3.58
N ALA A 212 8.82 5.52 -4.91
CA ALA A 212 8.97 4.37 -5.80
C ALA A 212 10.28 3.59 -5.58
N GLU A 213 11.35 4.30 -5.22
CA GLU A 213 12.66 3.71 -4.91
C GLU A 213 12.74 3.13 -3.50
N GLU A 214 11.78 3.44 -2.62
CA GLU A 214 11.80 2.99 -1.24
C GLU A 214 11.50 1.48 -1.13
N ASN A 215 12.29 0.78 -0.31
CA ASN A 215 12.11 -0.65 -0.11
C ASN A 215 11.22 -0.92 1.10
N PHE A 216 9.97 -1.33 0.85
CA PHE A 216 9.00 -1.68 1.89
C PHE A 216 9.04 -3.16 2.31
N SER A 217 9.96 -3.97 1.78
CA SER A 217 9.67 -5.38 1.62
C SER A 217 9.62 -6.24 2.88
N SER A 218 10.25 -5.76 3.95
CA SER A 218 10.24 -6.42 5.27
C SER A 218 9.48 -5.63 6.33
N ILE A 219 8.92 -4.48 5.95
CA ILE A 219 8.30 -3.54 6.87
C ILE A 219 6.95 -4.11 7.39
N PRO A 220 6.01 -4.56 6.54
CA PRO A 220 4.70 -5.03 7.01
C PRO A 220 4.77 -6.15 8.06
N GLN A 221 5.69 -7.10 7.92
CA GLN A 221 5.81 -8.26 8.82
C GLN A 221 6.29 -7.87 10.22
N ARG A 222 6.94 -6.70 10.36
CA ARG A 222 7.43 -6.18 11.65
C ARG A 222 6.39 -5.39 12.43
N ILE A 223 5.27 -5.04 11.80
CA ILE A 223 4.21 -4.24 12.43
C ILE A 223 3.40 -5.10 13.41
N GLU A 224 3.47 -4.75 14.68
CA GLU A 224 2.80 -5.41 15.80
C GLU A 224 1.58 -4.64 16.32
N VAL A 225 1.57 -3.31 16.13
CA VAL A 225 0.48 -2.45 16.60
C VAL A 225 -0.83 -2.74 15.86
N PRO A 226 -2.00 -2.51 16.49
CA PRO A 226 -3.28 -2.67 15.81
C PRO A 226 -3.32 -1.79 14.55
N THR A 227 -3.58 -2.41 13.41
CA THR A 227 -3.54 -1.73 12.11
C THR A 227 -4.86 -1.84 11.36
N LEU A 228 -5.51 -0.72 11.10
CA LEU A 228 -6.63 -0.66 10.16
C LEU A 228 -6.10 -0.32 8.77
N ILE A 229 -6.52 -1.07 7.75
CA ILE A 229 -6.26 -0.78 6.35
C ILE A 229 -7.61 -0.44 5.73
N VAL A 230 -7.76 0.76 5.20
CA VAL A 230 -8.96 1.23 4.50
C VAL A 230 -8.61 1.39 3.03
N TRP A 231 -9.47 0.88 2.14
CA TRP A 231 -9.24 0.98 0.71
C TRP A 231 -10.52 1.35 -0.05
N GLY A 232 -10.43 2.29 -0.98
CA GLY A 232 -11.49 2.53 -1.95
C GLY A 232 -11.52 1.45 -3.01
N LYS A 233 -12.67 0.79 -3.19
CA LYS A 233 -12.82 -0.29 -4.18
C LYS A 233 -12.49 0.17 -5.61
N GLU A 234 -12.80 1.43 -5.93
CA GLU A 234 -12.59 2.05 -7.23
C GLU A 234 -11.28 2.84 -7.32
N ASP A 235 -10.34 2.63 -6.40
CA ASP A 235 -9.05 3.29 -6.45
C ASP A 235 -8.27 2.91 -7.74
N LYS A 236 -8.12 3.90 -8.62
CA LYS A 236 -7.35 3.81 -9.88
C LYS A 236 -5.92 4.32 -9.74
N THR A 237 -5.55 4.80 -8.56
CA THR A 237 -4.24 5.36 -8.22
C THR A 237 -3.36 4.30 -7.57
N ALA A 238 -3.83 3.68 -6.48
CA ALA A 238 -3.15 2.59 -5.82
C ALA A 238 -3.98 1.29 -5.94
N PRO A 239 -3.39 0.16 -6.38
CA PRO A 239 -4.16 -1.05 -6.60
C PRO A 239 -4.62 -1.63 -5.26
N LEU A 240 -5.92 -1.95 -5.15
CA LEU A 240 -6.54 -2.64 -4.01
C LEU A 240 -5.79 -3.93 -3.59
N ARG A 241 -5.11 -4.55 -4.55
CA ARG A 241 -4.18 -5.67 -4.34
C ARG A 241 -3.18 -5.40 -3.20
N THR A 242 -2.71 -4.16 -3.07
CA THR A 242 -1.81 -3.73 -1.99
C THR A 242 -2.48 -3.84 -0.63
N GLY A 243 -3.75 -3.47 -0.50
CA GLY A 243 -4.53 -3.63 0.73
C GLY A 243 -4.61 -5.09 1.18
N TYR A 244 -4.88 -6.01 0.24
CA TYR A 244 -4.85 -7.46 0.53
C TYR A 244 -3.46 -7.93 0.96
N ALA A 245 -2.40 -7.49 0.27
CA ALA A 245 -1.02 -7.84 0.59
C ALA A 245 -0.62 -7.35 2.01
N LEU A 246 -0.88 -6.09 2.34
CA LEU A 246 -0.64 -5.54 3.67
C LEU A 246 -1.43 -6.30 4.74
N ASN A 247 -2.71 -6.59 4.48
CA ASN A 247 -3.54 -7.34 5.40
C ASN A 247 -3.13 -8.81 5.51
N LYS A 248 -2.42 -9.40 4.55
CA LYS A 248 -1.80 -10.72 4.73
C LYS A 248 -0.58 -10.63 5.64
N LEU A 249 0.29 -9.66 5.40
CA LEU A 249 1.62 -9.58 6.02
C LEU A 249 1.61 -8.97 7.42
N ILE A 250 0.77 -7.98 7.71
CA ILE A 250 0.67 -7.35 9.03
C ILE A 250 -0.18 -8.25 9.93
N LYS A 251 0.40 -8.88 10.96
CA LYS A 251 -0.31 -9.88 11.79
C LYS A 251 -1.53 -9.29 12.52
N ASN A 252 -1.39 -8.09 13.07
CA ASN A 252 -2.40 -7.40 13.86
C ASN A 252 -3.18 -6.40 13.00
N SER A 253 -3.76 -6.85 11.87
CA SER A 253 -4.46 -5.97 10.93
C SER A 253 -5.88 -6.40 10.59
N LYS A 254 -6.63 -5.43 10.05
CA LYS A 254 -7.91 -5.63 9.38
C LYS A 254 -7.99 -4.76 8.12
N LEU A 255 -8.38 -5.36 7.00
CA LEU A 255 -8.74 -4.66 5.76
C LEU A 255 -10.24 -4.39 5.73
N GLU A 256 -10.61 -3.13 5.47
CA GLU A 256 -11.95 -2.67 5.18
C GLU A 256 -11.95 -2.04 3.78
N ILE A 257 -12.86 -2.51 2.91
CA ILE A 257 -13.00 -2.03 1.54
C ILE A 257 -14.30 -1.24 1.48
N ILE A 258 -14.23 -0.01 0.98
CA ILE A 258 -15.38 0.87 0.80
C ILE A 258 -15.76 0.81 -0.69
N GLU A 259 -16.92 0.20 -0.98
CA GLU A 259 -17.36 -0.11 -2.36
C GLU A 259 -17.52 1.17 -3.22
N ASP A 260 -18.19 2.19 -2.69
CA ASP A 260 -18.43 3.44 -3.42
C ASP A 260 -17.37 4.50 -3.06
N SER A 261 -16.09 4.16 -3.26
CA SER A 261 -14.97 5.05 -2.94
C SER A 261 -13.80 4.85 -3.88
N LYS A 262 -13.13 5.96 -4.22
CA LYS A 262 -11.89 5.99 -5.01
C LYS A 262 -10.71 6.16 -4.07
N HIS A 263 -9.66 6.86 -4.52
CA HIS A 263 -8.41 7.04 -3.79
C HIS A 263 -8.52 7.92 -2.53
N THR A 264 -9.66 8.57 -2.26
CA THR A 264 -9.83 9.45 -1.10
C THR A 264 -11.08 9.08 -0.29
N PRO A 265 -11.14 7.90 0.37
CA PRO A 265 -12.33 7.46 1.10
C PRO A 265 -12.76 8.38 2.23
N MET A 266 -11.81 9.09 2.83
CA MET A 266 -12.08 10.12 3.83
C MET A 266 -12.76 11.37 3.26
N ILE A 267 -12.92 11.47 1.93
CA ILE A 267 -13.67 12.53 1.24
C ILE A 267 -14.88 11.91 0.52
N ASP A 268 -14.63 10.88 -0.28
CA ASP A 268 -15.64 10.23 -1.14
C ASP A 268 -16.76 9.58 -0.33
N ASN A 269 -16.43 9.05 0.86
CA ASN A 269 -17.35 8.28 1.69
C ASN A 269 -17.07 8.51 3.19
N PHE A 270 -17.08 9.78 3.58
CA PHE A 270 -16.61 10.27 4.89
C PHE A 270 -17.25 9.54 6.08
N GLU A 271 -18.58 9.34 6.09
CA GLU A 271 -19.28 8.70 7.21
C GLU A 271 -18.81 7.25 7.44
N THR A 272 -18.74 6.45 6.37
CA THR A 272 -18.25 5.07 6.43
C THR A 272 -16.80 5.03 6.91
N TYR A 273 -15.95 5.89 6.36
CA TYR A 273 -14.56 6.02 6.78
C TYR A 273 -14.44 6.40 8.27
N LEU A 274 -15.19 7.42 8.71
CA LEU A 274 -15.12 7.97 10.06
C LEU A 274 -15.57 6.94 11.10
N ASP A 275 -16.61 6.17 10.81
CA ASP A 275 -17.08 5.08 11.68
C ASP A 275 -16.03 3.98 11.84
N LEU A 276 -15.38 3.58 10.74
CA LEU A 276 -14.27 2.63 10.77
C LEU A 276 -13.11 3.17 11.60
N LEU A 277 -12.72 4.44 11.41
CA LEU A 277 -11.66 5.08 12.17
C LEU A 277 -11.99 5.14 13.65
N LYS A 278 -13.17 5.65 14.04
CA LYS A 278 -13.62 5.75 15.45
C LYS A 278 -13.60 4.39 16.15
N LYS A 279 -14.01 3.33 15.45
CA LYS A 279 -13.94 1.96 15.97
C LYS A 279 -12.50 1.49 16.14
N HIS A 280 -11.64 1.78 15.18
CA HIS A 280 -10.24 1.39 15.22
C HIS A 280 -9.44 2.10 16.33
N LEU A 281 -9.67 3.40 16.56
CA LEU A 281 -9.02 4.16 17.64
C LEU A 281 -9.23 3.51 19.03
N LYS A 282 -10.34 2.78 19.21
CA LYS A 282 -10.67 2.03 20.44
C LYS A 282 -10.20 0.58 20.42
N THR A 283 -9.72 0.08 19.28
CA THR A 283 -9.36 -1.33 19.08
C THR A 283 -7.96 -1.62 19.61
N LYS A 284 -7.87 -2.53 20.60
CA LYS A 284 -6.58 -2.94 21.19
C LYS A 284 -5.83 -3.99 20.38
N ARG A 285 -6.54 -4.78 19.57
CA ARG A 285 -5.97 -5.86 18.75
C ARG A 285 -6.98 -6.36 17.73
N TYR A 286 -6.49 -6.67 16.54
CA TYR A 286 -7.16 -7.49 15.53
C TYR A 286 -6.66 -8.93 15.62
N ILE A 287 -7.59 -9.86 15.51
CA ILE A 287 -7.31 -11.29 15.42
C ILE A 287 -7.77 -11.72 14.03
N LYS A 288 -6.82 -12.09 13.17
CA LYS A 288 -7.16 -12.74 11.91
C LYS A 288 -7.75 -14.10 12.23
N LYS A 289 -8.97 -14.34 11.76
CA LYS A 289 -9.54 -15.68 11.77
C LYS A 289 -8.97 -16.40 10.55
N ASP A 290 -8.52 -17.64 10.74
CA ASP A 290 -8.27 -18.51 9.60
C ASP A 290 -9.56 -18.64 8.79
N THR A 291 -9.45 -18.57 7.47
CA THR A 291 -10.58 -18.82 6.57
C THR A 291 -11.12 -20.21 6.90
N LYS A 292 -12.35 -20.29 7.42
CA LYS A 292 -13.02 -21.58 7.64
C LYS A 292 -13.13 -22.26 6.28
N ILE A 293 -12.37 -23.34 6.09
CA ILE A 293 -12.49 -24.19 4.92
C ILE A 293 -13.87 -24.85 5.00
N GLU A 294 -14.71 -24.66 3.99
CA GLU A 294 -16.00 -25.34 3.91
C GLU A 294 -15.77 -26.85 3.92
N SER A 295 -16.60 -27.60 4.66
CA SER A 295 -16.47 -29.05 4.76
C SER A 295 -16.77 -29.76 3.43
N SER A 296 -17.60 -29.15 2.58
CA SER A 296 -17.91 -29.66 1.25
C SER A 296 -16.92 -29.09 0.24
N SER A 297 -16.14 -29.96 -0.39
CA SER A 297 -15.32 -29.61 -1.55
C SER A 297 -16.08 -29.89 -2.85
N LYS A 298 -15.80 -29.10 -3.89
CA LYS A 298 -16.41 -29.23 -5.22
C LYS A 298 -15.33 -29.42 -6.28
N GLU A 299 -15.70 -30.04 -7.40
CA GLU A 299 -14.89 -30.05 -8.61
C GLU A 299 -15.57 -29.14 -9.63
N ILE A 300 -14.78 -28.29 -10.31
CA ILE A 300 -15.32 -27.33 -11.29
C ILE A 300 -14.44 -27.27 -12.53
N VAL A 301 -15.10 -27.22 -13.68
CA VAL A 301 -14.47 -27.02 -14.99
C VAL A 301 -15.07 -25.77 -15.61
N ILE A 302 -14.22 -24.82 -15.99
CA ILE A 302 -14.56 -23.54 -16.60
C ILE A 302 -13.99 -23.54 -18.02
N ARG A 303 -14.83 -23.24 -19.02
CA ARG A 303 -14.43 -23.22 -20.44
C ARG A 303 -15.06 -22.02 -21.13
N ASN A 304 -14.26 -21.25 -21.88
CA ASN A 304 -14.72 -20.10 -22.66
C ASN A 304 -15.56 -19.12 -21.82
N ASP A 305 -15.15 -18.86 -20.58
CA ASP A 305 -15.86 -18.03 -19.62
C ASP A 305 -15.11 -16.71 -19.38
N GLU A 306 -15.81 -15.68 -18.90
CA GLU A 306 -15.23 -14.37 -18.65
C GLU A 306 -15.81 -13.69 -17.41
N GLY A 307 -14.94 -13.07 -16.59
CA GLY A 307 -15.35 -12.21 -15.47
C GLY A 307 -15.93 -12.94 -14.27
N ARG A 308 -15.75 -14.26 -14.18
CA ARG A 308 -16.33 -15.09 -13.12
C ARG A 308 -15.54 -15.00 -11.82
N VAL A 309 -16.23 -14.75 -10.71
CA VAL A 309 -15.66 -14.79 -9.35
C VAL A 309 -16.15 -16.02 -8.60
N LEU A 310 -15.23 -16.84 -8.11
CA LEU A 310 -15.51 -18.07 -7.36
C LEU A 310 -14.91 -17.98 -5.95
N LYS A 311 -15.63 -18.56 -5.00
CA LYS A 311 -15.23 -18.67 -3.59
C LYS A 311 -15.55 -20.05 -3.04
N GLY A 312 -14.88 -20.44 -1.97
CA GLY A 312 -15.14 -21.69 -1.25
C GLY A 312 -14.07 -22.76 -1.45
N HIS A 313 -14.42 -24.01 -1.16
CA HIS A 313 -13.50 -25.14 -1.20
C HIS A 313 -13.65 -25.95 -2.49
N PHE A 314 -12.56 -26.05 -3.26
CA PHE A 314 -12.46 -26.83 -4.48
C PHE A 314 -11.44 -27.96 -4.35
N LYS A 315 -11.91 -29.19 -4.54
CA LYS A 315 -11.04 -30.35 -4.69
C LYS A 315 -10.27 -30.29 -6.01
N LYS A 316 -10.89 -29.75 -7.05
CA LYS A 316 -10.26 -29.53 -8.35
C LYS A 316 -10.85 -28.31 -9.06
N VAL A 317 -9.98 -27.48 -9.61
CA VAL A 317 -10.35 -26.38 -10.50
C VAL A 317 -9.64 -26.57 -11.83
N GLU A 318 -10.41 -26.64 -12.91
CA GLU A 318 -9.90 -26.65 -14.28
C GLU A 318 -10.41 -25.42 -15.03
N VAL A 319 -9.51 -24.68 -15.67
CA VAL A 319 -9.84 -23.46 -16.42
C VAL A 319 -9.21 -23.53 -17.81
N TYR A 320 -10.05 -23.38 -18.84
CA TYR A 320 -9.66 -23.46 -20.24
C TYR A 320 -10.20 -22.24 -21.00
N ASP A 321 -9.34 -21.61 -21.82
CA ASP A 321 -9.74 -20.59 -22.80
C ASP A 321 -10.57 -19.44 -22.18
N SER A 322 -10.27 -19.05 -20.94
CA SER A 322 -11.10 -18.14 -20.15
C SER A 322 -10.34 -16.89 -19.69
N LYS A 323 -11.05 -15.78 -19.48
CA LYS A 323 -10.45 -14.48 -19.11
C LYS A 323 -11.05 -13.92 -17.82
N ASP A 324 -10.25 -13.16 -17.07
CA ASP A 324 -10.68 -12.45 -15.86
C ASP A 324 -11.42 -13.35 -14.84
N ILE A 325 -10.97 -14.60 -14.73
CA ILE A 325 -11.47 -15.54 -13.72
C ILE A 325 -10.80 -15.21 -12.39
N THR A 326 -11.59 -15.05 -11.33
CA THR A 326 -11.06 -14.75 -9.99
C THR A 326 -11.42 -15.85 -9.00
N LEU A 327 -10.42 -16.47 -8.38
CA LEU A 327 -10.60 -17.33 -7.21
C LEU A 327 -10.27 -16.55 -5.94
N LYS A 328 -11.31 -16.07 -5.27
CA LYS A 328 -11.21 -15.22 -4.09
C LYS A 328 -11.64 -15.97 -2.83
N ASP A 329 -10.87 -15.87 -1.76
CA ASP A 329 -11.17 -16.58 -0.50
C ASP A 329 -11.35 -18.09 -0.73
N ALA A 330 -10.56 -18.68 -1.64
CA ALA A 330 -10.73 -20.05 -2.10
C ALA A 330 -9.68 -21.01 -1.51
N PHE A 331 -10.07 -22.25 -1.24
CA PHE A 331 -9.15 -23.35 -0.91
C PHE A 331 -9.14 -24.37 -2.05
N ILE A 332 -7.97 -24.70 -2.58
CA ILE A 332 -7.83 -25.48 -3.82
C ILE A 332 -6.82 -26.59 -3.64
N GLU A 333 -7.19 -27.83 -3.94
CA GLU A 333 -6.31 -29.01 -3.80
C GLU A 333 -5.65 -29.46 -5.11
N GLU A 334 -6.26 -29.13 -6.25
CA GLU A 334 -5.78 -29.51 -7.58
C GLU A 334 -6.13 -28.40 -8.59
N LEU A 335 -5.17 -28.01 -9.42
CA LEU A 335 -5.30 -26.85 -10.30
C LEU A 335 -4.76 -27.13 -11.70
N ILE A 336 -5.62 -26.91 -12.70
CA ILE A 336 -5.27 -27.05 -14.12
C ILE A 336 -5.70 -25.79 -14.85
N ILE A 337 -4.78 -25.12 -15.52
CA ILE A 337 -5.02 -23.86 -16.24
C ILE A 337 -4.40 -23.93 -17.63
N TYR A 338 -5.21 -23.70 -18.65
CA TYR A 338 -4.79 -23.65 -20.05
C TYR A 338 -5.34 -22.42 -20.75
N ASN A 339 -4.49 -21.71 -21.50
CA ASN A 339 -4.88 -20.59 -22.36
C ASN A 339 -5.79 -19.57 -21.66
N SER A 340 -5.50 -19.23 -20.41
CA SER A 340 -6.41 -18.45 -19.57
C SER A 340 -5.74 -17.33 -18.80
N LYS A 341 -6.52 -16.33 -18.39
CA LYS A 341 -6.11 -15.28 -17.43
C LYS A 341 -6.88 -15.45 -16.14
N ILE A 342 -6.16 -15.59 -15.04
CA ILE A 342 -6.75 -15.92 -13.74
C ILE A 342 -6.06 -15.20 -12.58
N ASP A 343 -6.88 -14.76 -11.63
CA ASP A 343 -6.47 -14.05 -10.43
C ASP A 343 -6.82 -14.85 -9.18
N PHE A 344 -5.86 -14.98 -8.26
CA PHE A 344 -6.06 -15.56 -6.94
C PHE A 344 -5.95 -14.45 -5.90
N ILE A 345 -6.96 -14.31 -5.05
CA ILE A 345 -6.98 -13.26 -4.02
C ILE A 345 -7.33 -13.86 -2.68
N ASN A 346 -6.43 -13.74 -1.71
CA ASN A 346 -6.63 -14.25 -0.35
C ASN A 346 -6.99 -15.74 -0.33
N SER A 347 -6.33 -16.52 -1.18
CA SER A 347 -6.64 -17.94 -1.41
C SER A 347 -5.54 -18.86 -0.88
N LYS A 348 -5.85 -20.13 -0.71
CA LYS A 348 -4.91 -21.16 -0.31
C LYS A 348 -4.92 -22.32 -1.31
N LEU A 349 -3.76 -22.64 -1.85
CA LEU A 349 -3.55 -23.72 -2.81
C LEU A 349 -2.74 -24.79 -2.08
N ASP A 350 -3.36 -25.93 -1.75
CA ASP A 350 -2.70 -27.09 -1.16
C ASP A 350 -2.53 -28.17 -2.24
N LEU A 351 -1.61 -27.92 -3.17
CA LEU A 351 -1.44 -28.72 -4.37
C LEU A 351 -0.57 -29.94 -4.06
N THR A 352 -1.23 -30.99 -3.60
CA THR A 352 -0.62 -32.29 -3.31
C THR A 352 -0.57 -33.20 -4.54
N LYS A 353 -1.29 -32.83 -5.61
CA LYS A 353 -1.35 -33.53 -6.90
C LYS A 353 -0.70 -32.72 -8.02
N ASP A 354 -0.52 -33.37 -9.17
CA ASP A 354 0.02 -32.75 -10.37
C ASP A 354 -0.86 -31.58 -10.81
N SER A 355 -0.24 -30.40 -10.95
CA SER A 355 -0.92 -29.15 -11.31
C SER A 355 -0.17 -28.48 -12.47
N PHE A 356 -0.91 -27.98 -13.45
CA PHE A 356 -0.37 -27.50 -14.72
C PHE A 356 -0.89 -26.11 -15.04
N ILE A 357 0.00 -25.21 -15.47
CA ILE A 357 -0.33 -23.87 -15.92
C ILE A 357 0.37 -23.66 -17.27
N ILE A 358 -0.42 -23.57 -18.34
CA ILE A 358 0.10 -23.57 -19.71
C ILE A 358 -0.54 -22.44 -20.52
N ASN A 359 0.30 -21.68 -21.26
CA ASN A 359 -0.11 -20.56 -22.12
C ASN A 359 -1.00 -19.53 -21.39
N SER A 360 -0.74 -19.24 -20.13
CA SER A 360 -1.67 -18.52 -19.26
C SER A 360 -1.03 -17.31 -18.56
N LYS A 361 -1.86 -16.38 -18.07
CA LYS A 361 -1.42 -15.28 -17.21
C LYS A 361 -2.03 -15.45 -15.82
N VAL A 362 -1.19 -15.48 -14.80
CA VAL A 362 -1.62 -15.77 -13.43
C VAL A 362 -1.19 -14.66 -12.49
N GLN A 363 -2.17 -14.01 -11.85
CA GLN A 363 -1.92 -13.08 -10.76
C GLN A 363 -2.28 -13.74 -9.43
N MET A 364 -1.41 -13.61 -8.41
CA MET A 364 -1.70 -14.13 -7.08
C MET A 364 -1.43 -13.10 -6.00
N THR A 365 -2.40 -12.89 -5.11
CA THR A 365 -2.35 -11.86 -4.07
C THR A 365 -2.72 -12.43 -2.74
N ALA A 366 -1.89 -12.21 -1.71
CA ALA A 366 -2.18 -12.68 -0.36
C ALA A 366 -2.48 -14.19 -0.34
N THR A 367 -1.83 -14.94 -1.23
CA THR A 367 -2.10 -16.36 -1.47
C THR A 367 -1.03 -17.22 -0.80
N THR A 368 -1.45 -18.30 -0.15
CA THR A 368 -0.50 -19.32 0.35
C THR A 368 -0.56 -20.54 -0.55
N ILE A 369 0.61 -20.99 -1.03
CA ILE A 369 0.76 -22.16 -1.88
C ILE A 369 1.57 -23.19 -1.10
N LYS A 370 1.03 -24.39 -0.95
CA LYS A 370 1.73 -25.55 -0.41
C LYS A 370 1.87 -26.60 -1.51
N LEU A 371 3.09 -27.06 -1.73
CA LEU A 371 3.46 -27.91 -2.86
C LEU A 371 4.20 -29.16 -2.36
N ASP A 372 3.63 -30.33 -2.65
CA ASP A 372 4.35 -31.60 -2.55
C ASP A 372 5.10 -31.94 -3.85
N LYS A 373 4.64 -31.40 -4.98
CA LYS A 373 5.28 -31.49 -6.29
C LYS A 373 5.43 -30.10 -6.93
N PRO A 374 6.46 -29.87 -7.75
CA PRO A 374 6.60 -28.63 -8.51
C PRO A 374 5.40 -28.38 -9.45
N ILE A 375 4.98 -27.13 -9.62
CA ILE A 375 4.00 -26.75 -10.65
C ILE A 375 4.73 -26.63 -11.99
N GLU A 376 4.19 -27.26 -13.03
CA GLU A 376 4.65 -27.07 -14.41
C GLU A 376 4.09 -25.76 -14.97
N ILE A 377 4.99 -24.85 -15.34
CA ILE A 377 4.67 -23.52 -15.87
C ILE A 377 5.24 -23.37 -17.30
N ASN A 378 4.42 -23.65 -18.31
CA ASN A 378 4.87 -23.52 -19.71
C ASN A 378 4.22 -22.31 -20.38
N ASN A 379 5.05 -21.45 -20.99
CA ASN A 379 4.63 -20.26 -21.74
C ASN A 379 3.66 -19.37 -20.95
N SER A 380 3.89 -19.20 -19.65
CA SER A 380 2.95 -18.52 -18.77
C SER A 380 3.63 -17.41 -17.97
N ASP A 381 2.94 -16.30 -17.79
CA ASP A 381 3.42 -15.14 -17.02
C ASP A 381 2.83 -15.15 -15.62
N PHE A 382 3.63 -14.76 -14.63
CA PHE A 382 3.23 -14.72 -13.22
C PHE A 382 3.45 -13.34 -12.62
N ASP A 383 2.46 -12.86 -11.88
CA ASP A 383 2.56 -11.66 -11.07
C ASP A 383 2.13 -11.99 -9.63
N LEU A 384 3.08 -12.01 -8.70
CA LEU A 384 2.91 -12.49 -7.32
C LEU A 384 3.09 -11.34 -6.32
N ALA A 385 2.15 -11.20 -5.38
CA ALA A 385 2.19 -10.17 -4.33
C ALA A 385 1.78 -10.77 -2.99
N ALA A 386 2.67 -10.70 -2.00
CA ALA A 386 2.46 -11.32 -0.69
C ALA A 386 2.04 -12.80 -0.81
N VAL A 387 2.77 -13.54 -1.65
CA VAL A 387 2.58 -14.98 -1.86
C VAL A 387 3.58 -15.75 -1.00
N ASP A 388 3.08 -16.66 -0.18
CA ASP A 388 3.89 -17.55 0.62
C ASP A 388 3.88 -18.93 -0.03
N VAL A 389 5.06 -19.44 -0.42
CA VAL A 389 5.22 -20.77 -1.02
C VAL A 389 5.92 -21.69 -0.04
N GLU A 390 5.25 -22.77 0.35
CA GLU A 390 5.78 -23.84 1.18
C GLU A 390 6.01 -25.08 0.31
N THR A 391 7.24 -25.57 0.23
CA THR A 391 7.54 -26.75 -0.58
C THR A 391 8.70 -27.57 -0.01
N LYS A 392 8.73 -28.87 -0.28
CA LYS A 392 9.90 -29.71 -0.02
C LYS A 392 10.83 -29.82 -1.22
N THR A 393 10.40 -29.33 -2.39
CA THR A 393 11.07 -29.48 -3.68
C THR A 393 11.24 -28.13 -4.37
N LYS A 394 11.51 -28.12 -5.68
CA LYS A 394 11.34 -26.90 -6.49
C LYS A 394 9.87 -26.49 -6.47
N ALA A 395 9.60 -25.19 -6.42
CA ALA A 395 8.23 -24.67 -6.47
C ALA A 395 7.66 -24.70 -7.89
N PHE A 396 8.47 -24.30 -8.87
CA PHE A 396 8.08 -24.19 -10.27
C PHE A 396 9.15 -24.83 -11.17
N TYR A 397 8.74 -25.39 -12.30
CA TYR A 397 9.64 -25.74 -13.41
C TYR A 397 8.97 -25.46 -14.75
N THR A 398 9.80 -25.23 -15.76
CA THR A 398 9.37 -25.02 -17.15
C THR A 398 10.18 -25.94 -18.05
N ASN A 399 9.52 -26.51 -19.06
CA ASN A 399 10.18 -27.21 -20.17
C ASN A 399 10.14 -26.39 -21.47
N SER A 400 9.68 -25.14 -21.39
CA SER A 400 9.58 -24.25 -22.55
C SER A 400 10.90 -23.56 -22.87
N GLU A 401 11.20 -23.44 -24.16
CA GLU A 401 12.30 -22.63 -24.68
C GLU A 401 11.94 -21.14 -24.81
N LYS A 402 10.66 -20.77 -24.62
CA LYS A 402 10.21 -19.37 -24.68
C LYS A 402 10.49 -18.64 -23.36
N LYS A 403 10.90 -17.37 -23.47
CA LYS A 403 11.02 -16.46 -22.32
C LYS A 403 9.65 -16.33 -21.64
N GLN A 404 9.65 -16.43 -20.32
CA GLN A 404 8.50 -16.26 -19.44
C GLN A 404 8.78 -15.09 -18.52
N GLU A 405 7.76 -14.34 -18.12
CA GLU A 405 7.93 -13.26 -17.16
C GLU A 405 7.38 -13.67 -15.78
N VAL A 406 8.22 -13.61 -14.75
CA VAL A 406 7.79 -13.78 -13.36
C VAL A 406 8.13 -12.53 -12.57
N VAL A 407 7.09 -11.78 -12.19
CA VAL A 407 7.17 -10.63 -11.30
C VAL A 407 6.75 -11.05 -9.90
N TYR A 408 7.53 -10.72 -8.89
CA TYR A 408 7.17 -10.99 -7.50
C TYR A 408 7.47 -9.80 -6.57
N SER A 409 6.58 -9.58 -5.61
CA SER A 409 6.67 -8.56 -4.57
C SER A 409 6.30 -9.15 -3.22
N LEU A 410 7.13 -8.94 -2.19
CA LEU A 410 6.81 -9.37 -0.81
C LEU A 410 6.55 -10.89 -0.68
N CYS A 411 7.18 -11.71 -1.52
CA CYS A 411 6.92 -13.15 -1.54
C CYS A 411 7.93 -13.92 -0.68
N THR A 412 7.50 -15.06 -0.13
CA THR A 412 8.39 -15.96 0.62
C THR A 412 8.38 -17.34 -0.02
N VAL A 413 9.54 -18.00 -0.05
CA VAL A 413 9.65 -19.40 -0.48
C VAL A 413 10.39 -20.16 0.60
N ASN A 414 9.64 -20.99 1.32
CA ASN A 414 10.17 -21.88 2.33
C ASN A 414 10.38 -23.26 1.69
N SER A 415 11.62 -23.53 1.27
CA SER A 415 12.04 -24.86 0.83
C SER A 415 12.92 -25.50 1.90
N GLN A 416 12.73 -26.77 2.28
CA GLN A 416 13.74 -27.44 3.13
C GLN A 416 14.89 -27.99 2.26
N PRO A 417 16.17 -27.73 2.58
CA PRO A 417 16.70 -27.04 3.77
C PRO A 417 16.93 -25.51 3.62
N ARG A 418 16.56 -24.89 2.48
CA ARG A 418 16.82 -23.47 2.15
C ARG A 418 15.61 -22.55 2.34
N HIS A 419 15.65 -21.73 3.38
CA HIS A 419 14.71 -20.61 3.54
C HIS A 419 15.15 -19.44 2.66
N GLY A 420 14.28 -18.97 1.75
CA GLY A 420 14.53 -17.80 0.91
C GLY A 420 13.38 -16.82 1.00
N VAL A 421 13.67 -15.59 1.43
CA VAL A 421 12.73 -14.46 1.28
C VAL A 421 13.05 -13.80 -0.07
N PHE A 422 12.09 -13.84 -0.99
CA PHE A 422 12.23 -13.24 -2.31
C PHE A 422 11.52 -11.89 -2.29
N THR A 423 12.34 -10.88 -2.03
CA THR A 423 11.91 -9.52 -1.74
C THR A 423 11.22 -8.86 -2.95
N VAL A 424 11.93 -8.84 -4.08
CA VAL A 424 11.54 -8.24 -5.37
C VAL A 424 12.44 -8.83 -6.46
N GLY A 425 11.90 -9.12 -7.64
CA GLY A 425 12.70 -9.44 -8.83
C GLY A 425 11.90 -9.80 -10.06
N HIS A 426 12.61 -9.88 -11.18
CA HIS A 426 12.14 -10.40 -12.47
C HIS A 426 13.01 -11.61 -12.81
N PHE A 427 12.40 -12.73 -13.22
CA PHE A 427 13.10 -13.88 -13.80
C PHE A 427 12.79 -13.98 -15.29
#